data_AF-A0AAW2NFU6-F1
#
_entry.id   AF-A0AAW2NFU6-F1
#
_cell.length_a   1.000
_cell.length_b   1.000
_cell.length_c   1.000
_cell.angle_alpha   90.00
_cell.angle_beta   90.00
_cell.angle_gamma   90.00
#
_symmetry.space_group_name_H-M   'P 1'
#
loop_
_entity.id
_entity.type
_entity.pdbx_description
1 polymer ?
#
loop_
_entity_poly.entity_id
_entity_poly.type
_entity_poly.pdbx_seq_one_letter_code
_entity_poly.pdbx_strand_id
1 'polypeptide(L)'
;MKIKMNLAPNIIPSTAVLKLSTSSSCFLPTTPKSLRSCSTPTRFQISNSKTIPARDRVIDLGKYKGKMLGSLPSNYLKWVSKNLRAGDTEEWAKLADEVLRDPVYRDRMEWELAEKMLNGNGARPNFRGNAVCELVEMSERFGWDNEDKEGWRKIDFGLLGTSKGGRIPRLGWEGSVLLRLGM
;
A
#
# COMPACT_ATOMS: atom_id res chain seq x y z
N MET A 1 -44.67 -8.33 -9.05
CA MET A 1 -44.40 -8.72 -7.65
C MET A 1 -43.66 -7.59 -6.96
N LYS A 2 -44.29 -6.94 -5.99
CA LYS A 2 -43.75 -5.79 -5.23
C LYS A 2 -43.12 -6.33 -3.95
N ILE A 3 -41.80 -6.19 -3.79
CA ILE A 3 -41.12 -6.50 -2.54
C ILE A 3 -40.91 -5.17 -1.81
N LYS A 4 -41.72 -4.99 -0.77
CA LYS A 4 -41.75 -3.84 0.14
C LYS A 4 -40.81 -4.18 1.29
N MET A 5 -39.69 -3.48 1.42
CA MET A 5 -38.83 -3.58 2.60
C MET A 5 -38.90 -2.25 3.34
N ASN A 6 -39.76 -2.22 4.36
CA ASN A 6 -39.77 -1.17 5.38
C ASN A 6 -39.02 -1.71 6.59
N LEU A 7 -37.97 -1.03 7.04
CA LEU A 7 -37.67 -0.90 8.46
C LEU A 7 -36.84 0.37 8.70
N ALA A 8 -37.27 1.08 9.73
CA ALA A 8 -37.02 2.49 10.03
C ALA A 8 -35.68 2.73 10.77
N PRO A 9 -35.28 3.99 11.00
CA PRO A 9 -33.96 4.39 11.48
C PRO A 9 -33.85 4.36 13.01
N ASN A 10 -32.65 4.05 13.53
CA ASN A 10 -32.34 4.17 14.96
C ASN A 10 -31.61 5.49 15.24
N ILE A 11 -32.22 6.28 16.13
CA ILE A 11 -31.81 7.60 16.63
C ILE A 11 -31.36 7.42 18.10
N ILE A 12 -30.10 7.80 18.41
CA ILE A 12 -29.50 8.58 19.57
C ILE A 12 -30.02 8.23 21.02
N PRO A 13 -29.26 8.30 22.17
CA PRO A 13 -28.29 9.36 22.51
C PRO A 13 -27.15 9.13 23.56
N SER A 14 -26.29 10.16 23.63
CA SER A 14 -25.68 10.85 24.80
C SER A 14 -24.98 10.13 25.97
N THR A 15 -23.74 10.61 26.20
CA THR A 15 -23.11 11.06 27.47
C THR A 15 -23.39 10.34 28.79
N ALA A 16 -22.31 9.87 29.44
CA ALA A 16 -22.20 9.86 30.89
C ALA A 16 -20.74 10.09 31.33
N VAL A 17 -20.55 11.14 32.14
CA VAL A 17 -19.38 11.48 32.97
C VAL A 17 -19.58 10.84 34.33
N LEU A 18 -18.59 10.16 34.95
CA LEU A 18 -18.40 10.06 36.42
C LEU A 18 -16.96 9.56 36.70
N LYS A 19 -16.09 10.39 37.29
CA LYS A 19 -15.74 10.52 38.71
C LYS A 19 -14.44 9.79 39.11
N LEU A 20 -13.47 10.64 39.46
CA LEU A 20 -12.29 10.39 40.28
C LEU A 20 -12.67 9.86 41.67
N SER A 21 -11.93 8.87 42.17
CA SER A 21 -11.70 8.70 43.61
C SER A 21 -10.40 7.96 43.88
N THR A 22 -9.58 8.65 44.65
CA THR A 22 -8.35 8.27 45.31
C THR A 22 -8.52 7.09 46.25
N SER A 23 -7.52 6.21 46.32
CA SER A 23 -7.15 5.55 47.56
C SER A 23 -5.67 5.21 47.56
N SER A 24 -5.01 5.80 48.53
CA SER A 24 -3.62 5.65 48.91
C SER A 24 -3.36 4.24 49.46
N SER A 25 -2.23 3.63 49.10
CA SER A 25 -1.58 2.67 50.00
C SER A 25 -0.08 2.79 49.89
N CYS A 26 0.52 3.22 50.99
CA CYS A 26 1.94 3.42 51.19
C CYS A 26 2.58 2.08 51.54
N PHE A 27 3.47 1.55 50.71
CA PHE A 27 4.49 0.59 51.17
C PHE A 27 5.78 0.78 50.38
N LEU A 28 6.79 1.30 51.05
CA LEU A 28 8.23 1.20 50.77
C LEU A 28 8.88 0.70 52.08
N PRO A 29 10.15 0.26 52.14
CA PRO A 29 11.08 -0.17 51.08
C PRO A 29 11.79 -1.50 51.42
N THR A 30 12.34 -2.21 50.42
CA THR A 30 13.62 -2.93 50.60
C THR A 30 14.35 -3.07 49.27
N THR A 31 15.61 -2.65 49.25
CA THR A 31 16.54 -2.65 48.11
C THR A 31 17.35 -3.97 48.06
N PRO A 32 18.39 -4.14 47.22
CA PRO A 32 18.28 -4.48 45.80
C PRO A 32 19.20 -5.68 45.45
N LYS A 33 18.79 -6.66 44.64
CA LYS A 33 19.75 -7.57 44.00
C LYS A 33 19.31 -8.06 42.62
N SER A 34 20.26 -7.93 41.71
CA SER A 34 20.56 -8.84 40.59
C SER A 34 20.19 -8.34 39.21
N LEU A 35 21.25 -7.90 38.55
CA LEU A 35 21.40 -7.63 37.13
C LEU A 35 20.79 -8.78 36.30
N ARG A 36 19.73 -8.49 35.55
CA ARG A 36 19.43 -9.22 34.32
C ARG A 36 19.24 -8.23 33.19
N SER A 37 20.37 -8.05 32.50
CA SER A 37 20.52 -7.79 31.07
C SER A 37 19.31 -7.15 30.42
N CYS A 38 19.46 -5.84 30.24
CA CYS A 38 18.80 -5.08 29.20
C CYS A 38 18.92 -5.87 27.90
N SER A 39 17.83 -6.46 27.43
CA SER A 39 17.70 -6.87 26.04
C SER A 39 17.85 -5.59 25.22
N THR A 40 19.04 -5.43 24.65
CA THR A 40 19.41 -4.38 23.73
C THR A 40 18.35 -4.28 22.62
N PRO A 41 18.02 -3.08 22.14
CA PRO A 41 17.26 -2.98 20.90
C PRO A 41 18.09 -3.69 19.84
N THR A 42 17.43 -4.56 19.08
CA THR A 42 18.01 -5.28 17.95
C THR A 42 18.71 -4.28 17.05
N ARG A 43 20.02 -4.14 17.23
CA ARG A 43 20.92 -3.46 16.32
C ARG A 43 20.71 -4.15 14.99
N PHE A 44 20.11 -3.46 14.03
CA PHE A 44 20.04 -3.89 12.64
C PHE A 44 21.47 -4.10 12.18
N GLN A 45 21.94 -5.35 12.30
CA GLN A 45 23.25 -5.78 11.85
C GLN A 45 23.18 -5.81 10.33
N ILE A 46 23.63 -4.70 9.73
CA ILE A 46 23.92 -4.59 8.32
C ILE A 46 25.12 -5.51 8.05
N SER A 47 24.84 -6.79 7.87
CA SER A 47 25.78 -7.72 7.26
C SER A 47 25.67 -7.57 5.75
N ASN A 48 26.80 -7.31 5.11
CA ASN A 48 26.97 -7.18 3.65
C ASN A 48 26.56 -8.47 2.91
N SER A 49 25.25 -8.66 2.81
CA SER A 49 24.55 -9.57 1.93
C SER A 49 23.88 -8.71 0.86
N LYS A 50 23.76 -9.22 -0.38
CA LYS A 50 23.14 -8.53 -1.54
C LYS A 50 22.05 -7.56 -1.09
N THR A 51 22.29 -6.26 -1.27
CA THR A 51 21.45 -5.19 -0.71
C THR A 51 20.00 -5.41 -1.13
N ILE A 52 19.15 -5.84 -0.21
CA ILE A 52 17.73 -6.09 -0.50
C ILE A 52 17.12 -4.74 -0.91
N PRO A 53 16.55 -4.64 -2.12
CA PRO A 53 16.01 -3.38 -2.60
C PRO A 53 14.86 -2.94 -1.68
N ALA A 54 14.65 -1.63 -1.54
CA ALA A 54 13.66 -1.10 -0.59
C ALA A 54 12.26 -1.70 -0.78
N ARG A 55 11.87 -1.94 -2.04
CA ARG A 55 10.57 -2.54 -2.40
C ARG A 55 10.37 -3.96 -1.85
N ASP A 56 11.45 -4.69 -1.58
CA ASP A 56 11.37 -6.08 -1.13
C ASP A 56 11.45 -6.23 0.39
N ARG A 57 11.63 -5.14 1.12
CA ARG A 57 11.67 -5.15 2.58
C ARG A 57 10.27 -5.31 3.14
N VAL A 58 10.15 -6.11 4.20
CA VAL A 58 8.88 -6.41 4.85
C VAL A 58 8.62 -5.40 5.96
N ILE A 59 7.52 -4.65 5.85
CA ILE A 59 7.15 -3.67 6.88
C ILE A 59 6.67 -4.38 8.15
N ASP A 60 7.08 -3.88 9.31
CA ASP A 60 6.71 -4.42 10.62
C ASP A 60 5.67 -3.57 11.39
N LEU A 61 5.23 -2.47 10.78
CA LEU A 61 4.33 -1.48 11.38
C LEU A 61 2.94 -1.44 10.73
N GLY A 62 1.96 -0.99 11.52
CA GLY A 62 0.65 -0.56 11.05
C GLY A 62 -0.23 -1.66 10.43
N LYS A 63 -1.18 -1.23 9.58
CA LYS A 63 -2.19 -2.10 8.94
C LYS A 63 -1.58 -3.18 8.03
N TYR A 64 -0.42 -2.89 7.43
CA TYR A 64 0.20 -3.76 6.42
C TYR A 64 1.41 -4.52 6.96
N LYS A 65 1.54 -4.65 8.28
CA LYS A 65 2.58 -5.44 8.93
C LYS A 65 2.68 -6.84 8.31
N GLY A 66 3.91 -7.27 8.00
CA GLY A 66 4.21 -8.56 7.39
C GLY A 66 4.16 -8.56 5.86
N LYS A 67 3.87 -7.42 5.21
CA LYS A 67 3.89 -7.30 3.73
C LYS A 67 5.14 -6.59 3.22
N MET A 68 5.52 -6.89 1.97
CA MET A 68 6.64 -6.23 1.29
C MET A 68 6.25 -4.79 0.90
N LEU A 69 7.16 -3.83 1.06
CA LEU A 69 6.90 -2.41 0.80
C LEU A 69 6.36 -2.14 -0.61
N GLY A 70 6.92 -2.80 -1.61
CA GLY A 70 6.55 -2.63 -3.01
C GLY A 70 5.16 -3.15 -3.35
N SER A 71 4.56 -3.99 -2.50
CA SER A 71 3.18 -4.48 -2.67
C SER A 71 2.13 -3.54 -2.07
N LEU A 72 2.56 -2.53 -1.30
CA LEU A 72 1.66 -1.66 -0.57
C LEU A 72 0.99 -0.65 -1.52
N PRO A 73 -0.21 -0.13 -1.18
CA PRO A 73 -0.84 0.92 -1.96
C PRO A 73 -0.04 2.24 -1.92
N SER A 74 -0.08 3.00 -3.01
CA SER A 74 0.67 4.25 -3.14
C SER A 74 0.26 5.30 -2.11
N ASN A 75 -1.02 5.34 -1.75
CA ASN A 75 -1.52 6.25 -0.73
C ASN A 75 -0.95 5.94 0.66
N TYR A 76 -0.76 4.64 0.97
CA TYR A 76 -0.17 4.24 2.23
C TYR A 76 1.32 4.56 2.30
N LEU A 77 2.08 4.30 1.23
CA LEU A 77 3.50 4.68 1.18
C LEU A 77 3.71 6.20 1.29
N LYS A 78 2.85 7.00 0.64
CA LYS A 78 2.85 8.47 0.80
C LYS A 78 2.56 8.89 2.24
N TRP A 79 1.68 8.19 2.93
CA TRP A 79 1.42 8.43 4.35
C TRP A 79 2.62 8.05 5.21
N VAL A 80 3.22 6.88 4.98
CA VAL A 80 4.44 6.39 5.67
C VAL A 80 5.58 7.40 5.56
N SER A 81 5.88 7.84 4.33
CA SER A 81 6.91 8.85 4.01
C SER A 81 6.73 10.16 4.80
N LYS A 82 5.48 10.60 4.98
CA LYS A 82 5.15 11.87 5.63
C LYS A 82 5.09 11.78 7.16
N ASN A 83 4.60 10.66 7.71
CA ASN A 83 4.22 10.57 9.12
C ASN A 83 5.27 9.85 9.99
N LEU A 84 6.09 8.96 9.43
CA LEU A 84 7.07 8.18 10.18
C LEU A 84 8.47 8.79 10.18
N ARG A 85 8.60 10.12 10.24
CA ARG A 85 9.91 10.82 10.19
C ARG A 85 10.61 10.98 11.55
N ALA A 86 10.24 10.19 12.55
CA ALA A 86 10.76 10.32 13.91
C ALA A 86 11.27 8.99 14.47
N GLY A 87 12.40 9.06 15.17
CA GLY A 87 13.00 7.97 15.94
C GLY A 87 13.26 6.73 15.10
N ASP A 88 12.97 5.56 15.69
CA ASP A 88 13.26 4.24 15.10
C ASP A 88 12.43 3.92 13.84
N THR A 89 11.44 4.76 13.49
CA THR A 89 10.58 4.57 12.31
C THR A 89 11.02 5.38 11.08
N GLU A 90 12.01 6.26 11.23
CA GLU A 90 12.51 7.13 10.16
C GLU A 90 13.03 6.34 8.95
N GLU A 91 13.63 5.18 9.19
CA GLU A 91 14.12 4.29 8.14
C GLU A 91 12.99 3.87 7.19
N TRP A 92 11.80 3.59 7.70
CA TRP A 92 10.64 3.23 6.88
C TRP A 92 10.18 4.37 5.98
N ALA A 93 10.26 5.62 6.47
CA ALA A 93 9.93 6.79 5.65
C ALA A 93 10.91 6.93 4.47
N LYS A 94 12.22 6.75 4.70
CA LYS A 94 13.25 6.79 3.66
C LYS A 94 13.05 5.69 2.61
N LEU A 95 12.75 4.46 3.06
CA LEU A 95 12.48 3.34 2.17
C LEU A 95 11.21 3.57 1.35
N ALA A 96 10.15 4.14 1.93
CA ALA A 96 8.94 4.47 1.20
C ALA A 96 9.22 5.53 0.10
N ASP A 97 10.05 6.53 0.38
CA ASP A 97 10.47 7.54 -0.60
C ASP A 97 11.32 6.93 -1.73
N GLU A 98 12.11 5.90 -1.44
CA GLU A 98 12.83 5.13 -2.46
C GLU A 98 11.87 4.32 -3.34
N VAL A 99 10.93 3.59 -2.73
CA VAL A 99 9.96 2.76 -3.46
C VAL A 99 9.05 3.61 -4.34
N LEU A 100 8.60 4.77 -3.88
CA LEU A 100 7.78 5.68 -4.69
C LEU A 100 8.50 6.19 -5.95
N ARG A 101 9.84 6.19 -5.96
CA ARG A 101 10.67 6.57 -7.11
C ARG A 101 11.08 5.38 -7.99
N ASP A 102 10.88 4.15 -7.51
CA ASP A 102 11.31 2.95 -8.22
C ASP A 102 10.47 2.76 -9.51
N PRO A 103 11.11 2.57 -10.69
CA PRO A 103 10.39 2.31 -11.94
C PRO A 103 9.53 1.03 -11.90
N VAL A 104 9.89 0.03 -11.10
CA VAL A 104 9.10 -1.20 -10.94
C VAL A 104 7.82 -0.93 -10.15
N TYR A 105 7.89 -0.05 -9.14
CA TYR A 105 6.72 0.36 -8.38
C TYR A 105 5.76 1.23 -9.21
N ARG A 106 6.24 1.83 -10.31
CA ARG A 106 5.39 2.55 -11.26
C ARG A 106 4.28 1.68 -11.84
N ASP A 107 4.60 0.43 -12.16
CA ASP A 107 3.61 -0.55 -12.64
C ASP A 107 2.49 -0.76 -11.61
N ARG A 108 2.83 -0.81 -10.32
CA ARG A 108 1.83 -0.91 -9.23
C ARG A 108 0.90 0.29 -9.19
N MET A 109 1.44 1.51 -9.39
CA MET A 109 0.62 2.73 -9.41
C MET A 109 -0.31 2.81 -10.62
N GLU A 110 0.16 2.38 -11.79
CA GLU A 110 -0.66 2.33 -13.00
C GLU A 110 -1.79 1.30 -12.85
N TRP A 111 -1.49 0.12 -12.30
CA TRP A 111 -2.51 -0.88 -11.98
C TRP A 111 -3.50 -0.39 -10.92
N GLU A 112 -3.05 0.29 -9.86
CA GLU A 112 -3.94 0.87 -8.84
C GLU A 112 -4.94 1.86 -9.46
N LEU A 113 -4.54 2.60 -10.49
CA LEU A 113 -5.44 3.51 -11.20
C LEU A 113 -6.46 2.72 -12.04
N ALA A 114 -6.05 1.65 -12.71
CA ALA A 114 -6.93 0.79 -13.50
C ALA A 114 -7.96 0.06 -12.61
N GLU A 115 -7.50 -0.47 -11.48
CA GLU A 115 -8.34 -1.15 -10.50
C GLU A 115 -9.42 -0.22 -9.93
N LYS A 116 -9.11 1.07 -9.73
CA LYS A 116 -10.11 2.06 -9.31
C LYS A 116 -11.23 2.23 -10.34
N MET A 117 -10.91 2.18 -11.63
CA MET A 117 -11.90 2.27 -12.71
C MET A 117 -12.76 1.01 -12.77
N LEU A 118 -12.15 -0.17 -12.68
CA LEU A 118 -12.84 -1.46 -12.68
C LEU A 118 -13.80 -1.61 -11.48
N ASN A 119 -13.39 -1.13 -10.31
CA ASN A 119 -14.20 -1.21 -9.09
C ASN A 119 -15.26 -0.11 -8.98
N GLY A 120 -15.40 0.76 -9.99
CA GLY A 120 -16.39 1.84 -10.02
C GLY A 120 -16.16 2.97 -9.01
N ASN A 121 -15.05 2.94 -8.26
CA ASN A 121 -14.69 3.95 -7.27
C ASN A 121 -13.82 5.09 -7.85
N GLY A 122 -13.36 4.94 -9.10
CA GLY A 122 -12.53 5.89 -9.83
C GLY A 122 -13.29 6.86 -10.73
N ALA A 123 -14.62 6.71 -10.85
CA ALA A 123 -15.43 7.49 -11.78
C ALA A 123 -15.27 8.99 -11.50
N ARG A 124 -14.63 9.70 -12.43
CA ARG A 124 -14.66 11.16 -12.47
C ARG A 124 -16.13 11.59 -12.60
N PRO A 125 -16.63 12.55 -11.80
CA PRO A 125 -18.05 12.91 -11.76
C PRO A 125 -18.63 13.44 -13.10
N ASN A 126 -17.78 13.72 -14.10
CA ASN A 126 -18.18 14.29 -15.39
C ASN A 126 -18.09 13.34 -16.60
N PHE A 127 -17.75 12.05 -16.44
CA PHE A 127 -17.57 11.16 -17.58
C PHE A 127 -18.61 10.03 -17.58
N ARG A 128 -19.63 10.17 -18.42
CA ARG A 128 -20.61 9.13 -18.78
C ARG A 128 -20.01 8.12 -19.77
N GLY A 129 -18.81 7.61 -19.49
CA GLY A 129 -18.09 6.67 -20.35
C GLY A 129 -18.22 5.23 -19.85
N ASN A 130 -18.16 4.28 -20.78
CA ASN A 130 -17.99 2.86 -20.47
C ASN A 130 -16.63 2.63 -19.80
N ALA A 131 -16.57 2.02 -18.62
CA ALA A 131 -15.33 1.79 -17.87
C ALA A 131 -14.26 1.02 -18.68
N VAL A 132 -14.70 0.19 -19.61
CA VAL A 132 -13.82 -0.53 -20.54
C VAL A 132 -13.11 0.42 -21.51
N CYS A 133 -13.80 1.45 -22.03
CA CYS A 133 -13.17 2.43 -22.91
C CYS A 133 -12.09 3.24 -22.18
N GLU A 134 -12.37 3.66 -20.95
CA GLU A 134 -11.38 4.39 -20.13
C GLU A 134 -10.16 3.52 -19.80
N LEU A 135 -10.37 2.23 -19.56
CA LEU A 135 -9.27 1.28 -19.35
C LEU A 135 -8.43 1.09 -20.63
N VAL A 136 -9.06 1.05 -21.81
CA VAL A 136 -8.36 1.01 -23.09
C VAL A 136 -7.51 2.27 -23.28
N GLU A 137 -8.09 3.46 -23.09
CA GLU A 137 -7.36 4.74 -23.16
C GLU A 137 -6.17 4.78 -22.18
N MET A 138 -6.34 4.26 -20.96
CA MET A 138 -5.25 4.13 -20.00
C MET A 138 -4.16 3.18 -20.49
N SER A 139 -4.54 2.01 -21.00
CA SER A 139 -3.61 1.00 -21.50
C SER A 139 -2.76 1.55 -22.65
N GLU A 140 -3.37 2.27 -23.59
CA GLU A 140 -2.67 2.94 -24.69
C GLU A 140 -1.74 4.04 -24.19
N ARG A 141 -2.21 4.86 -23.24
CA ARG A 141 -1.43 5.96 -22.66
C ARG A 141 -0.20 5.47 -21.91
N PHE A 142 -0.30 4.34 -21.23
CA PHE A 142 0.83 3.71 -20.52
C PHE A 142 1.63 2.75 -21.43
N GLY A 143 1.19 2.51 -22.66
CA GLY A 143 1.86 1.61 -23.61
C GLY A 143 1.82 0.15 -23.16
N TRP A 144 0.71 -0.28 -22.56
CA TRP A 144 0.51 -1.67 -22.17
C TRP A 144 0.27 -2.54 -23.41
N ASP A 145 0.89 -3.72 -23.43
CA ASP A 145 0.63 -4.71 -24.47
C ASP A 145 -0.55 -5.60 -24.05
N ASN A 146 -1.76 -5.25 -24.49
CA ASN A 146 -2.98 -6.00 -24.15
C ASN A 146 -3.04 -7.39 -24.81
N GLU A 147 -2.24 -7.64 -25.86
CA GLU A 147 -2.24 -8.90 -26.60
C GLU A 147 -1.28 -9.95 -26.01
N ASP A 148 -0.32 -9.52 -25.18
CA ASP A 148 0.63 -10.42 -24.49
C ASP A 148 -0.01 -11.19 -23.32
N LYS A 149 -0.88 -12.14 -23.65
CA LYS A 149 -1.59 -13.01 -22.68
C LYS A 149 -0.63 -13.78 -21.77
N GLU A 150 0.54 -14.16 -22.27
CA GLU A 150 1.54 -14.87 -21.47
C GLU A 150 2.21 -13.96 -20.44
N GLY A 151 2.55 -12.73 -20.84
CA GLY A 151 3.07 -11.70 -19.97
C GLY A 151 2.10 -11.38 -18.84
N TRP A 152 0.82 -11.14 -19.18
CA TRP A 152 -0.23 -10.89 -18.19
C TRP A 152 -0.44 -12.06 -17.24
N ARG A 153 -0.37 -13.31 -17.73
CA ARG A 153 -0.53 -14.50 -16.89
C ARG A 153 0.60 -14.69 -15.87
N LYS A 154 1.79 -14.14 -16.13
CA LYS A 154 2.95 -14.23 -15.21
C LYS A 154 2.88 -13.21 -14.08
N ILE A 155 1.96 -12.25 -14.13
CA ILE A 155 1.84 -11.19 -13.12
C ILE A 155 1.11 -11.72 -11.89
N ASP A 156 1.71 -11.47 -10.72
CA ASP A 156 1.01 -11.57 -9.44
C ASP A 156 0.64 -10.16 -8.96
N PHE A 157 -0.62 -9.79 -9.16
CA PHE A 157 -1.15 -8.48 -8.77
C PHE A 157 -1.08 -8.22 -7.25
N GLY A 158 -1.00 -9.26 -6.41
CA GLY A 158 -0.80 -9.12 -4.97
C GLY A 158 0.62 -8.64 -4.62
N LEU A 159 1.60 -8.99 -5.45
CA LEU A 159 3.02 -8.67 -5.27
C LEU A 159 3.55 -7.67 -6.29
N LEU A 160 2.70 -7.15 -7.18
CA LEU A 160 3.09 -6.16 -8.19
C LEU A 160 3.73 -4.93 -7.52
N GLY A 161 4.86 -4.47 -8.05
CA GLY A 161 5.71 -3.43 -7.46
C GLY A 161 6.87 -3.97 -6.61
N THR A 162 6.93 -5.29 -6.41
CA THR A 162 8.08 -6.01 -5.82
C THR A 162 8.89 -6.74 -6.90
N SER A 163 10.04 -7.32 -6.53
CA SER A 163 10.78 -8.21 -7.45
C SER A 163 10.06 -9.53 -7.77
N LYS A 164 9.02 -9.90 -7.01
CA LYS A 164 8.32 -11.19 -7.14
C LYS A 164 6.99 -11.11 -7.90
N GLY A 165 6.47 -9.91 -8.15
CA GLY A 165 5.15 -9.71 -8.74
C GLY A 165 5.08 -9.71 -10.26
N GLY A 166 6.21 -9.80 -10.95
CA GLY A 166 6.27 -9.58 -12.40
C GLY A 166 6.20 -8.10 -12.80
N ARG A 167 6.17 -7.85 -14.11
CA ARG A 167 6.09 -6.51 -14.73
C ARG A 167 4.89 -6.46 -15.67
N ILE A 168 4.29 -5.28 -15.80
CA ILE A 168 3.21 -5.08 -16.79
C ILE A 168 3.81 -5.14 -18.20
N PRO A 169 3.27 -6.00 -19.11
CA PRO A 169 3.69 -6.07 -20.50
C PRO A 169 3.65 -4.70 -21.17
N ARG A 170 4.72 -4.36 -21.89
CA ARG A 170 4.84 -3.09 -22.60
C ARG A 170 4.93 -3.38 -24.09
N LEU A 171 4.23 -2.57 -24.87
CA LEU A 171 4.45 -2.54 -26.31
C LEU A 171 5.90 -2.12 -26.54
N GLY A 172 6.68 -2.96 -27.20
CA GLY A 172 8.02 -2.60 -27.63
C GLY A 172 7.99 -1.37 -28.55
N TRP A 173 9.17 -0.86 -28.90
CA TRP A 173 9.31 0.25 -29.84
C TRP A 173 8.50 0.03 -31.13
N GLU A 174 8.40 -1.21 -31.61
CA GLU A 174 7.65 -1.62 -32.79
C GLU A 174 6.12 -1.48 -32.65
N GLY A 175 5.54 -1.84 -31.49
CA GLY A 175 4.09 -1.72 -31.24
C GLY A 175 3.62 -0.27 -31.13
N SER A 176 4.51 0.64 -30.73
CA SER A 176 4.24 2.08 -30.61
C SER A 176 4.05 2.76 -31.98
N VAL A 177 4.73 2.24 -33.01
CA VAL A 177 4.67 2.77 -34.38
C VAL A 177 3.41 2.32 -35.10
N LEU A 178 2.98 1.07 -34.85
CA LEU A 178 1.77 0.51 -35.46
C LEU A 178 0.50 1.22 -34.98
N LEU A 179 0.40 1.57 -33.68
CA LEU A 179 -0.74 2.35 -33.17
C LEU A 179 -0.78 3.80 -33.68
N ARG A 180 0.36 4.37 -34.10
CA ARG A 180 0.42 5.71 -34.71
C ARG A 180 0.15 5.72 -36.21
N LEU A 181 0.20 4.57 -36.87
CA LEU A 181 0.03 4.47 -38.32
C LEU A 181 -1.38 4.06 -38.76
N GLY A 182 -2.34 3.92 -37.84
CA GLY A 182 -3.77 3.87 -38.18
C GLY A 182 -4.13 2.80 -39.20
N MET A 183 -4.01 1.54 -38.80
CA MET A 183 -4.72 0.43 -39.44
C MET A 183 -5.80 -0.09 -38.52
#